data_AF-A0A7T5UTM6-F1
#
_entry.id   AF-A0A7T5UTM6-F1
#
_cell.length_a   1.000
_cell.length_b   1.000
_cell.length_c   1.000
_cell.angle_alpha   90.00
_cell.angle_beta   90.00
_cell.angle_gamma   90.00
#
_symmetry.space_group_name_H-M   'P 1'
#
loop_
_entity.id
_entity.type
_entity.pdbx_description
1 polymer ?
#
loop_
_entity_poly.entity_id
_entity_poly.type
_entity_poly.pdbx_seq_one_letter_code
_entity_poly.pdbx_strand_id
1 'polypeptide(L)'
;MNRLGPEDYQSNRHIRKILQLARASSKDVFYDLGCGKGQLCDLAVAEFGVKRAVGIEMHRGRAAKAAKRVQELGLADRIEIRNEDFMESDLNDATIVYSGLGEIEEDIANLERKVRAGCRIVTLFLPFVGVLPEASDYPFYLMKTPLKKTKDESLWISKVLFRRATAGELYRELDSDREYRYDKRAFTQMMKERFR
;
A
#
# COMPACT_ATOMS: atom_id res chain seq x y z
N MET A 1 -12.81 10.80 7.56
CA MET A 1 -12.57 9.91 8.72
C MET A 1 -11.06 9.88 8.96
N ASN A 2 -10.59 10.15 10.18
CA ASN A 2 -9.14 10.25 10.44
C ASN A 2 -8.50 8.84 10.40
N ARG A 3 -7.63 8.57 9.42
CA ARG A 3 -6.95 7.27 9.20
C ARG A 3 -5.67 7.10 10.02
N LEU A 4 -5.48 7.92 11.05
CA LEU A 4 -4.35 7.81 11.96
C LEU A 4 -4.42 6.52 12.77
N GLY A 5 -3.78 5.48 12.25
CA GLY A 5 -3.52 4.22 12.94
C GLY A 5 -2.32 4.30 13.88
N PRO A 6 -2.00 3.19 14.57
CA PRO A 6 -0.74 3.07 15.28
C PRO A 6 0.44 3.32 14.33
N GLU A 7 1.60 3.65 14.90
CA GLU A 7 2.82 3.71 14.11
C GLU A 7 3.17 2.28 13.68
N ASP A 8 2.89 1.94 12.42
CA ASP A 8 3.21 0.62 11.88
C ASP A 8 4.68 0.57 11.44
N TYR A 9 5.32 -0.58 11.69
CA TYR A 9 6.73 -0.80 11.42
C TYR A 9 6.89 -2.06 10.58
N GLN A 10 7.28 -1.86 9.32
CA GLN A 10 7.68 -2.97 8.46
C GLN A 10 9.14 -3.34 8.75
N SER A 11 9.39 -4.62 9.01
CA SER A 11 10.78 -5.11 9.13
C SER A 11 11.55 -4.89 7.82
N ASN A 12 12.88 -4.73 7.87
CA ASN A 12 13.70 -4.62 6.66
C ASN A 12 13.46 -5.78 5.67
N ARG A 13 13.15 -6.98 6.18
CA ARG A 13 12.76 -8.13 5.34
C ARG A 13 11.46 -7.86 4.58
N HIS A 14 10.44 -7.34 5.25
CA HIS A 14 9.16 -6.98 4.61
C HIS A 14 9.31 -5.82 3.63
N ILE A 15 10.11 -4.81 3.97
CA ILE A 15 10.41 -3.70 3.05
C ILE A 15 11.05 -4.22 1.76
N ARG A 16 12.03 -5.14 1.86
CA ARG A 16 12.62 -5.78 0.69
C ARG A 16 11.60 -6.58 -0.11
N LYS A 17 10.70 -7.33 0.55
CA LYS A 17 9.60 -8.03 -0.14
C LYS A 17 8.71 -7.06 -0.93
N ILE A 18 8.28 -5.95 -0.31
CA ILE A 18 7.46 -4.91 -0.96
C ILE A 18 8.17 -4.41 -2.23
N LEU A 19 9.44 -4.02 -2.11
CA LEU A 19 10.22 -3.44 -3.21
C LEU A 19 10.56 -4.47 -4.30
N GLN A 20 10.83 -5.71 -3.93
CA GLN A 20 11.05 -6.83 -4.87
C GLN A 20 9.77 -7.19 -5.62
N LEU A 21 8.65 -7.30 -4.90
CA LEU A 21 7.33 -7.59 -5.48
C LEU A 21 6.94 -6.49 -6.48
N ALA A 22 7.18 -5.23 -6.13
CA ALA A 22 6.97 -4.09 -7.03
C ALA A 22 8.00 -4.01 -8.18
N ARG A 23 9.06 -4.84 -8.16
CA ARG A 23 10.19 -4.78 -9.10
C ARG A 23 10.80 -3.38 -9.17
N ALA A 24 11.06 -2.80 -7.99
CA ALA A 24 11.64 -1.47 -7.87
C ALA A 24 13.01 -1.38 -8.53
N SER A 25 13.26 -0.24 -9.20
CA SER A 25 14.47 0.00 -9.98
C SER A 25 14.86 1.48 -9.95
N SER A 26 16.04 1.82 -10.47
CA SER A 26 16.53 3.20 -10.57
C SER A 26 15.70 4.12 -11.47
N LYS A 27 14.72 3.59 -12.20
CA LYS A 27 13.76 4.37 -13.00
C LYS A 27 12.54 4.83 -12.19
N ASP A 28 12.39 4.33 -10.98
CA ASP A 28 11.14 4.46 -10.22
C ASP A 28 11.10 5.67 -9.29
N VAL A 29 9.90 6.23 -9.15
CA VAL A 29 9.55 7.17 -8.09
C VAL A 29 8.62 6.44 -7.12
N PHE A 30 9.12 6.22 -5.91
CA PHE A 30 8.46 5.43 -4.88
C PHE A 30 7.66 6.32 -3.92
N TYR A 31 6.40 6.00 -3.69
CA TYR A 31 5.53 6.68 -2.73
C TYR A 31 5.14 5.75 -1.59
N ASP A 32 5.32 6.20 -0.35
CA ASP A 32 4.90 5.51 0.87
C ASP A 32 3.75 6.27 1.54
N LEU A 33 2.54 5.71 1.49
CA LEU A 33 1.33 6.34 2.01
C LEU A 33 1.13 5.95 3.49
N GLY A 34 1.31 6.92 4.38
CA GLY A 34 1.41 6.68 5.83
C GLY A 34 2.81 6.24 6.23
N CYS A 35 3.84 6.97 5.78
CA CYS A 35 5.24 6.52 5.85
C CYS A 35 5.83 6.38 7.26
N GLY A 36 5.13 6.84 8.31
CA GLY A 36 5.57 6.70 9.70
C GLY A 36 6.95 7.31 9.94
N LYS A 37 7.96 6.46 10.15
CA LYS A 37 9.37 6.86 10.38
C LYS A 37 10.19 7.06 9.10
N GLY A 38 9.62 6.83 7.91
CA GLY A 38 10.30 7.02 6.61
C GLY A 38 11.24 5.88 6.19
N GLN A 39 11.31 4.80 6.96
CA GLN A 39 12.26 3.70 6.71
C GLN A 39 12.09 3.03 5.35
N LEU A 40 10.86 2.91 4.85
CA LEU A 40 10.60 2.34 3.52
C LEU A 40 11.22 3.19 2.42
N CYS A 41 11.10 4.52 2.51
CA CYS A 41 11.75 5.46 1.59
C CYS A 41 13.28 5.34 1.64
N ASP A 42 13.86 5.23 2.86
CA ASP A 42 15.30 5.06 3.04
C ASP A 42 15.80 3.82 2.28
N LEU A 43 15.18 2.66 2.52
CA LEU A 43 15.60 1.40 1.89
C LEU A 43 15.33 1.39 0.38
N ALA A 44 14.23 2.01 -0.06
CA ALA A 44 13.95 2.15 -1.49
C ALA A 44 15.08 2.89 -2.22
N VAL A 45 15.59 3.99 -1.63
CA VAL A 45 16.68 4.78 -2.21
C VAL A 45 18.04 4.09 -2.03
N ALA A 46 18.35 3.64 -0.81
CA ALA A 46 19.68 3.14 -0.45
C ALA A 46 19.97 1.74 -1.01
N GLU A 47 18.98 0.84 -1.03
CA GLU A 47 19.19 -0.56 -1.44
C GLU A 47 18.69 -0.86 -2.85
N PHE A 48 17.56 -0.27 -3.26
CA PHE A 48 16.95 -0.52 -4.58
C PHE A 48 17.27 0.58 -5.59
N GLY A 49 17.91 1.66 -5.13
CA GLY A 49 18.37 2.73 -5.99
C GLY A 49 17.26 3.52 -6.66
N VAL A 50 16.01 3.49 -6.17
CA VAL A 50 14.87 4.19 -6.81
C VAL A 50 15.21 5.66 -7.01
N LYS A 51 14.86 6.23 -8.17
CA LYS A 51 15.25 7.59 -8.57
C LYS A 51 15.00 8.61 -7.44
N ARG A 52 13.80 8.53 -6.85
CA ARG A 52 13.32 9.41 -5.78
C ARG A 52 12.29 8.66 -4.95
N ALA A 53 12.19 8.99 -3.67
CA ALA A 53 11.12 8.52 -2.79
C ALA A 53 10.38 9.68 -2.13
N VAL A 54 9.07 9.51 -1.92
CA VAL A 54 8.21 10.47 -1.23
C VAL A 54 7.44 9.73 -0.15
N GLY A 55 7.64 10.12 1.11
CA GLY A 55 6.83 9.65 2.24
C GLY A 55 5.74 10.64 2.58
N ILE A 56 4.49 10.21 2.63
CA ILE A 56 3.34 11.05 3.05
C ILE A 56 2.89 10.59 4.43
N GLU A 57 2.87 11.50 5.39
CA GLU A 57 2.49 11.21 6.78
C GLU A 57 1.66 12.35 7.38
N MET A 58 0.42 12.06 7.75
CA MET A 58 -0.52 13.07 8.25
C MET A 58 -0.18 13.55 9.67
N HIS A 59 0.42 12.71 10.51
CA HIS A 59 0.82 13.10 11.86
C HIS A 59 2.11 13.92 11.84
N ARG A 60 1.99 15.22 12.14
CA ARG A 60 3.10 16.18 12.17
C ARG A 60 4.34 15.68 12.92
N GLY A 61 4.14 15.06 14.08
CA GLY A 61 5.25 14.55 14.90
C GLY A 61 5.97 13.33 14.30
N ARG A 62 5.27 12.51 13.49
CA ARG A 62 5.88 11.35 12.81
C ARG A 62 6.62 11.83 11.56
N ALA A 63 5.98 12.70 10.77
CA ALA A 63 6.60 13.36 9.62
C ALA A 63 7.89 14.10 9.99
N ALA A 64 7.90 14.86 11.09
CA ALA A 64 9.10 15.56 11.57
C ALA A 64 10.24 14.58 11.95
N LYS A 65 9.91 13.45 12.58
CA LYS A 65 10.91 12.40 12.90
C LYS A 65 11.45 11.73 11.64
N ALA A 66 10.59 11.43 10.67
CA ALA A 66 10.99 10.85 9.39
C ALA A 66 11.89 11.82 8.61
N ALA A 67 11.53 13.10 8.52
CA ALA A 67 12.34 14.12 7.85
C ALA A 67 13.72 14.28 8.50
N LYS A 68 13.79 14.31 9.84
CA LYS A 68 15.05 14.36 10.58
C LYS A 68 15.93 13.13 10.27
N ARG A 69 15.33 11.94 10.26
CA ARG A 69 16.04 10.69 9.93
C ARG A 69 16.63 10.72 8.51
N VAL A 70 15.85 11.19 7.53
CA VAL A 70 16.32 11.34 6.14
C VAL A 70 17.52 12.30 6.04
N GLN A 71 17.50 13.40 6.79
CA GLN A 71 18.63 14.33 6.87
C GLN A 71 19.86 13.70 7.52
N GLU A 72 19.70 12.98 8.63
CA GLU A 72 20.79 12.29 9.33
C GLU A 72 21.45 11.19 8.47
N LEU A 73 20.68 10.56 7.58
CA LEU A 73 21.19 9.58 6.61
C LEU A 73 21.83 10.22 5.37
N GLY A 74 21.76 11.55 5.22
CA GLY A 74 22.26 12.25 4.03
C GLY A 74 21.47 11.93 2.75
N LEU A 75 20.20 11.56 2.87
CA LEU A 75 19.35 11.14 1.74
C LEU A 75 18.33 12.21 1.31
N ALA A 76 18.42 13.42 1.86
CA ALA A 76 17.46 14.50 1.63
C ALA A 76 17.36 14.95 0.15
N ASP A 77 18.41 14.73 -0.66
CA ASP A 77 18.39 15.04 -2.09
C ASP A 77 17.50 14.09 -2.91
N ARG A 78 17.16 12.92 -2.35
CA ARG A 78 16.41 11.86 -3.04
C ARG A 78 15.13 11.46 -2.31
N ILE A 79 14.97 11.84 -1.05
CA ILE A 79 13.80 11.52 -0.24
C ILE A 79 13.13 12.81 0.24
N GLU A 80 11.85 12.94 -0.06
CA GLU A 80 10.98 14.01 0.43
C GLU A 80 9.98 13.43 1.44
N ILE A 81 9.79 14.10 2.58
CA ILE A 81 8.74 13.76 3.55
C ILE A 81 7.71 14.89 3.57
N ARG A 82 6.46 14.56 3.25
CA ARG A 82 5.33 15.49 3.21
C ARG A 82 4.42 15.26 4.41
N ASN A 83 4.21 16.30 5.20
CA ASN A 83 3.21 16.26 6.26
C ASN A 83 1.83 16.59 5.70
N GLU A 84 1.18 15.61 5.06
CA GLU A 84 -0.05 15.78 4.29
C GLU A 84 -1.02 14.60 4.53
N ASP A 85 -2.28 14.80 4.16
CA ASP A 85 -3.22 13.71 3.92
C ASP A 85 -3.09 13.25 2.46
N PHE A 86 -2.75 11.98 2.26
CA PHE A 86 -2.59 11.44 0.90
C PHE A 86 -3.89 11.49 0.08
N MET A 87 -5.05 11.55 0.73
CA MET A 87 -6.34 11.73 0.07
C MET A 87 -6.41 13.04 -0.71
N GLU A 88 -5.57 14.03 -0.35
CA GLU A 88 -5.44 15.35 -0.98
C GLU A 88 -4.08 15.58 -1.66
N SER A 89 -3.05 14.77 -1.37
CA SER A 89 -1.72 14.90 -1.99
C SER A 89 -1.69 14.59 -3.49
N ASP A 90 -0.76 15.20 -4.21
CA ASP A 90 -0.45 14.85 -5.60
C ASP A 90 0.48 13.62 -5.67
N LEU A 91 0.09 12.64 -6.50
CA LEU A 91 0.79 11.37 -6.74
C LEU A 91 1.11 11.13 -8.23
N ASN A 92 0.99 12.16 -9.08
CA ASN A 92 1.04 12.03 -10.54
C ASN A 92 2.37 11.47 -11.08
N ASP A 93 3.49 11.70 -10.38
CA ASP A 93 4.80 11.16 -10.76
C ASP A 93 5.09 9.77 -10.15
N ALA A 94 4.20 9.22 -9.32
CA ALA A 94 4.40 7.91 -8.69
C ALA A 94 4.43 6.78 -9.73
N THR A 95 5.49 5.96 -9.70
CA THR A 95 5.57 4.72 -10.50
C THR A 95 5.40 3.46 -9.64
N ILE A 96 5.62 3.60 -8.34
CA ILE A 96 5.34 2.59 -7.31
C ILE A 96 4.70 3.30 -6.12
N VAL A 97 3.60 2.75 -5.61
CA VAL A 97 2.93 3.18 -4.39
C VAL A 97 2.90 1.99 -3.43
N TYR A 98 3.25 2.23 -2.17
CA TYR A 98 2.94 1.32 -1.07
C TYR A 98 1.87 1.95 -0.17
N SER A 99 0.87 1.18 0.22
CA SER A 99 -0.13 1.55 1.22
C SER A 99 -0.29 0.43 2.24
N GLY A 100 0.18 0.68 3.47
CA GLY A 100 -0.08 -0.18 4.63
C GLY A 100 -1.39 0.15 5.37
N LEU A 101 -2.22 1.01 4.78
CA LEU A 101 -3.43 1.55 5.40
C LEU A 101 -4.64 0.64 5.15
N GLY A 102 -5.58 0.63 6.10
CA GLY A 102 -6.87 -0.03 5.90
C GLY A 102 -7.68 0.65 4.80
N GLU A 103 -8.20 -0.16 3.87
CA GLU A 103 -9.00 0.32 2.75
C GLU A 103 -10.28 1.06 3.21
N ILE A 104 -10.61 2.15 2.51
CA ILE A 104 -11.92 2.80 2.54
C ILE A 104 -12.53 2.85 1.14
N GLU A 105 -13.80 3.20 1.05
CA GLU A 105 -14.59 3.18 -0.17
C GLU A 105 -13.95 4.01 -1.31
N GLU A 106 -13.38 5.17 -0.99
CA GLU A 106 -12.88 6.14 -1.96
C GLU A 106 -11.48 5.81 -2.52
N ASP A 107 -10.73 4.87 -1.93
CA ASP A 107 -9.32 4.64 -2.27
C ASP A 107 -9.09 4.31 -3.74
N ILE A 108 -9.88 3.38 -4.28
CA ILE A 108 -9.76 2.96 -5.68
C ILE A 108 -9.92 4.17 -6.60
N ALA A 109 -10.97 4.96 -6.40
CA ALA A 109 -11.25 6.13 -7.24
C ALA A 109 -10.26 7.28 -7.00
N ASN A 110 -9.74 7.43 -5.78
CA ASN A 110 -8.72 8.41 -5.46
C ASN A 110 -7.39 8.07 -6.15
N LEU A 111 -6.92 6.84 -6.01
CA LEU A 111 -5.67 6.38 -6.61
C LEU A 111 -5.73 6.40 -8.14
N GLU A 112 -6.81 5.89 -8.75
CA GLU A 112 -6.96 5.90 -10.22
C GLU A 112 -6.94 7.31 -10.83
N ARG A 113 -7.42 8.33 -10.10
CA ARG A 113 -7.36 9.72 -10.57
C ARG A 113 -5.97 10.34 -10.40
N LYS A 114 -5.20 9.90 -9.42
CA LYS A 114 -3.96 10.56 -9.01
C LYS A 114 -2.70 9.93 -9.60
N VAL A 115 -2.69 8.63 -9.86
CA VAL A 115 -1.50 7.95 -10.40
C VAL A 115 -1.67 7.64 -11.88
N ARG A 116 -0.55 7.65 -12.62
CA ARG A 116 -0.54 7.33 -14.06
C ARG A 116 -0.78 5.84 -14.30
N ALA A 117 -1.22 5.52 -15.50
CA ALA A 117 -1.26 4.14 -15.99
C ALA A 117 0.14 3.50 -15.91
N GLY A 118 0.18 2.24 -15.48
CA GLY A 118 1.41 1.49 -15.28
C GLY A 118 2.00 1.60 -13.87
N CYS A 119 1.45 2.47 -13.01
CA CYS A 119 1.84 2.54 -11.60
C CYS A 119 1.53 1.21 -10.90
N ARG A 120 2.49 0.74 -10.10
CA ARG A 120 2.40 -0.50 -9.32
C ARG A 120 2.03 -0.16 -7.89
N ILE A 121 0.94 -0.72 -7.39
CA ILE A 121 0.43 -0.44 -6.06
C ILE A 121 0.59 -1.70 -5.22
N VAL A 122 1.33 -1.61 -4.13
CA VAL A 122 1.50 -2.69 -3.16
C VAL A 122 0.69 -2.38 -1.91
N THR A 123 -0.14 -3.32 -1.49
CA THR A 123 -0.91 -3.23 -0.24
C THR A 123 -0.52 -4.32 0.74
N LEU A 124 -0.76 -4.04 2.02
CA LEU A 124 -0.57 -4.99 3.12
C LEU A 124 -1.85 -5.78 3.36
N PHE A 125 -1.71 -7.09 3.60
CA PHE A 125 -2.73 -8.05 4.03
C PHE A 125 -3.82 -8.39 3.00
N LEU A 126 -4.37 -7.43 2.27
CA LEU A 126 -5.34 -7.66 1.19
C LEU A 126 -5.10 -6.73 0.00
N PRO A 127 -5.42 -7.15 -1.24
CA PRO A 127 -5.67 -6.20 -2.31
C PRO A 127 -6.98 -5.46 -2.06
N PHE A 128 -7.22 -4.36 -2.77
CA PHE A 128 -8.51 -3.65 -2.69
C PHE A 128 -9.67 -4.60 -3.04
N VAL A 129 -10.76 -4.54 -2.27
CA VAL A 129 -11.93 -5.40 -2.47
C VAL A 129 -12.49 -5.22 -3.89
N GLY A 130 -12.62 -6.30 -4.66
CA GLY A 130 -13.06 -6.21 -6.05
C GLY A 130 -11.98 -5.80 -7.06
N VAL A 131 -10.72 -5.60 -6.64
CA VAL A 131 -9.57 -5.45 -7.53
C VAL A 131 -8.75 -6.73 -7.55
N LEU A 132 -8.50 -7.26 -8.74
CA LEU A 132 -7.70 -8.47 -8.92
C LEU A 132 -6.21 -8.16 -8.69
N PRO A 133 -5.52 -8.87 -7.78
CA PRO A 133 -4.08 -8.76 -7.67
C PRO A 133 -3.39 -9.35 -8.91
N GLU A 134 -2.27 -8.74 -9.30
CA GLU A 134 -1.39 -9.23 -10.37
C GLU A 134 -0.37 -10.24 -9.84
N ALA A 135 0.10 -10.04 -8.60
CA ALA A 135 1.00 -10.94 -7.91
C ALA A 135 0.87 -10.78 -6.38
N SER A 136 1.47 -11.68 -5.62
CA SER A 136 1.60 -11.55 -4.16
C SER A 136 2.96 -12.10 -3.68
N ASP A 137 3.37 -11.60 -2.52
CA ASP A 137 4.36 -12.23 -1.66
C ASP A 137 3.92 -11.96 -0.22
N TYR A 138 3.22 -12.93 0.38
CA TYR A 138 2.50 -12.76 1.64
C TYR A 138 3.37 -12.05 2.72
N PRO A 139 2.84 -11.01 3.40
CA PRO A 139 1.44 -10.52 3.36
C PRO A 139 1.13 -9.45 2.29
N PHE A 140 1.95 -9.29 1.25
CA PHE A 140 1.81 -8.18 0.30
C PHE A 140 1.14 -8.60 -1.01
N TYR A 141 0.32 -7.69 -1.54
CA TYR A 141 -0.37 -7.85 -2.82
C TYR A 141 0.03 -6.74 -3.77
N LEU A 142 0.33 -7.10 -5.01
CA LEU A 142 0.63 -6.17 -6.09
C LEU A 142 -0.58 -6.00 -6.99
N MET A 143 -0.93 -4.76 -7.26
CA MET A 143 -1.87 -4.34 -8.29
C MET A 143 -1.17 -3.39 -9.25
N LYS A 144 -1.75 -3.16 -10.43
CA LYS A 144 -1.22 -2.25 -11.43
C LYS A 144 -2.34 -1.41 -12.01
N THR A 145 -2.08 -0.12 -12.25
CA THR A 145 -3.06 0.79 -12.85
C THR A 145 -3.05 0.70 -14.38
N PRO A 146 -4.20 0.85 -15.06
CA PRO A 146 -5.56 0.95 -14.51
C PRO A 146 -5.95 -0.32 -13.72
N LEU A 147 -6.66 -0.16 -12.60
CA LEU A 147 -6.94 -1.27 -11.68
C LEU A 147 -7.92 -2.27 -12.32
N LYS A 148 -7.56 -3.55 -12.28
CA LYS A 148 -8.37 -4.64 -12.84
C LYS A 148 -9.52 -5.00 -11.90
N LYS A 149 -10.64 -4.30 -12.05
CA LYS A 149 -11.85 -4.52 -11.24
C LYS A 149 -12.62 -5.77 -11.69
N THR A 150 -13.31 -6.43 -10.76
CA THR A 150 -14.21 -7.56 -11.01
C THR A 150 -15.48 -7.44 -10.15
N LYS A 151 -16.61 -7.89 -10.71
CA LYS A 151 -17.86 -8.12 -9.96
C LYS A 151 -18.08 -9.59 -9.58
N ASP A 152 -17.19 -10.48 -10.03
CA ASP A 152 -17.20 -11.89 -9.66
C ASP A 152 -16.46 -12.07 -8.32
N GLU A 153 -17.24 -12.28 -7.26
CA GLU A 153 -16.75 -12.50 -5.89
C GLU A 153 -15.85 -13.74 -5.81
N SER A 154 -16.27 -14.84 -6.43
CA SER A 154 -15.55 -16.12 -6.37
C SER A 154 -14.20 -16.02 -7.09
N LEU A 155 -14.16 -15.33 -8.22
CA LEU A 155 -12.91 -15.02 -8.90
C LEU A 155 -12.00 -14.18 -8.01
N TRP A 156 -12.50 -13.10 -7.41
CA TRP A 156 -11.70 -12.24 -6.56
C TRP A 156 -11.12 -13.01 -5.37
N ILE A 157 -11.95 -13.74 -4.62
CA ILE A 157 -11.53 -14.59 -3.50
C ILE A 157 -10.45 -15.58 -3.95
N SER A 158 -10.65 -16.22 -5.10
CA SER A 158 -9.68 -17.22 -5.59
C SER A 158 -8.32 -16.62 -5.94
N LYS A 159 -8.29 -15.35 -6.35
CA LYS A 159 -7.05 -14.61 -6.65
C LYS A 159 -6.40 -14.06 -5.39
N VAL A 160 -7.17 -13.70 -4.37
CA VAL A 160 -6.66 -13.30 -3.06
C VAL A 160 -5.97 -14.50 -2.38
N LEU A 161 -6.65 -15.64 -2.31
CA LEU A 161 -6.13 -16.83 -1.61
C LEU A 161 -5.24 -17.72 -2.47
N PHE A 162 -5.06 -17.38 -3.76
CA PHE A 162 -4.33 -18.18 -4.75
C PHE A 162 -4.80 -19.65 -4.85
N ARG A 163 -6.07 -19.90 -4.50
CA ARG A 163 -6.74 -21.21 -4.56
C ARG A 163 -8.25 -21.01 -4.75
N ARG A 164 -8.96 -22.01 -5.26
CA ARG A 164 -10.43 -21.98 -5.21
C ARG A 164 -10.87 -21.98 -3.75
N ALA A 165 -11.74 -21.03 -3.39
CA ALA A 165 -12.23 -20.84 -2.04
C ALA A 165 -13.56 -20.09 -2.05
N THR A 166 -14.31 -20.26 -0.98
CA THR A 166 -15.57 -19.59 -0.69
C THR A 166 -15.34 -18.33 0.14
N ALA A 167 -16.34 -17.45 0.22
CA ALA A 167 -16.31 -16.30 1.11
C ALA A 167 -16.10 -16.72 2.57
N GLY A 168 -16.77 -17.79 3.01
CA GLY A 168 -16.63 -18.31 4.37
C GLY A 168 -15.20 -18.78 4.70
N GLU A 169 -14.49 -19.36 3.73
CA GLU A 169 -13.07 -19.70 3.90
C GLU A 169 -12.18 -18.48 3.96
N LEU A 170 -12.45 -17.45 3.14
CA LEU A 170 -11.74 -16.17 3.23
C LEU A 170 -11.90 -15.56 4.61
N TYR A 171 -13.14 -15.37 5.10
CA TYR A 171 -13.37 -14.82 6.44
C TYR A 171 -12.67 -15.65 7.52
N ARG A 172 -12.67 -16.98 7.40
CA ARG A 172 -11.97 -17.85 8.36
C ARG A 172 -10.46 -17.62 8.36
N GLU A 173 -9.83 -17.52 7.20
CA GLU A 173 -8.40 -17.21 7.11
C GLU A 173 -8.10 -15.84 7.72
N LEU A 174 -8.84 -14.80 7.32
CA LEU A 174 -8.68 -13.43 7.82
C LEU A 174 -8.90 -13.33 9.34
N ASP A 175 -9.84 -14.10 9.90
CA ASP A 175 -10.13 -14.11 11.35
C ASP A 175 -9.12 -14.96 12.14
N SER A 176 -8.47 -15.93 11.51
CA SER A 176 -7.54 -16.86 12.16
C SER A 176 -6.11 -16.34 12.21
N ASP A 177 -5.72 -15.50 11.26
CA ASP A 177 -4.38 -14.93 11.20
C ASP A 177 -4.26 -13.78 12.22
N ARG A 178 -3.36 -13.96 13.19
CA ARG A 178 -3.12 -13.01 14.28
C ARG A 178 -2.37 -11.76 13.83
N GLU A 179 -1.63 -11.83 12.73
CA GLU A 179 -0.94 -10.68 12.15
C GLU A 179 -1.93 -9.80 11.38
N TYR A 180 -3.00 -10.40 10.88
CA TYR A 180 -4.00 -9.77 10.05
C TYR A 180 -4.80 -8.72 10.83
N ARG A 181 -4.62 -7.45 10.47
CA ARG A 181 -5.33 -6.31 11.09
C ARG A 181 -6.22 -5.63 10.05
N TYR A 182 -7.52 -5.84 10.17
CA TYR A 182 -8.52 -5.18 9.32
C TYR A 182 -9.75 -4.79 10.11
N ASP A 183 -10.47 -3.78 9.61
CA ASP A 183 -11.81 -3.50 10.09
C ASP A 183 -12.78 -4.47 9.42
N LYS A 184 -13.19 -5.50 10.18
CA LYS A 184 -14.13 -6.53 9.71
C LYS A 184 -15.47 -5.94 9.26
N ARG A 185 -15.95 -4.87 9.90
CA ARG A 185 -17.22 -4.24 9.52
C ARG A 185 -17.07 -3.54 8.18
N ALA A 186 -16.02 -2.72 8.03
CA ALA A 186 -15.75 -2.02 6.77
C ALA A 186 -15.51 -3.01 5.62
N PHE A 187 -14.70 -4.06 5.85
CA PHE A 187 -14.45 -5.10 4.86
C PHE A 187 -15.74 -5.83 4.45
N THR A 188 -16.56 -6.25 5.42
CA THR A 188 -17.84 -6.92 5.12
C THR A 188 -18.79 -6.01 4.34
N GLN A 189 -18.78 -4.70 4.63
CA GLN A 189 -19.58 -3.72 3.89
C GLN A 189 -19.09 -3.59 2.44
N MET A 190 -17.78 -3.44 2.22
CA MET A 190 -17.21 -3.36 0.87
C MET A 190 -17.46 -4.64 0.05
N MET A 191 -17.35 -5.82 0.67
CA MET A 191 -17.70 -7.10 0.02
C MET A 191 -19.14 -7.09 -0.47
N LYS A 192 -20.09 -6.60 0.35
CA LYS A 192 -21.50 -6.50 -0.05
C LYS A 192 -21.71 -5.47 -1.15
N GLU A 193 -21.08 -4.31 -1.09
CA GLU A 193 -21.32 -3.24 -2.05
C GLU A 193 -20.73 -3.51 -3.43
N ARG A 194 -19.58 -4.18 -3.48
CA ARG A 194 -18.81 -4.35 -4.73
C ARG A 194 -19.12 -5.66 -5.47
N PHE A 195 -19.70 -6.65 -4.80
CA PHE A 195 -20.06 -7.95 -5.38
C PHE A 195 -21.57 -8.25 -5.42
N ARG A 196 -22.42 -7.28 -5.04
CA ARG A 196 -23.87 -7.38 -5.25
C ARG A 196 -24.30 -7.07 -6.68
#